data_AF-A0A392PFK7-F1
#
_entry.id   AF-A0A392PFK7-F1
#
_cell.length_a   1.000
_cell.length_b   1.000
_cell.length_c   1.000
_cell.angle_alpha   90.00
_cell.angle_beta   90.00
_cell.angle_gamma   90.00
#
_symmetry.space_group_name_H-M   'P 1'
#
loop_
_entity.id
_entity.type
_entity.pdbx_description
1 polymer ?
#
loop_
_entity_poly.entity_id
_entity_poly.type
_entity_poly.pdbx_seq_one_letter_code
_entity_poly.pdbx_strand_id
1 'polypeptide(L)'
;ANEILSSFDDRLRHYATNQLTKSGVRLVRGIVKDVEEKKIILNDGTEVPYGLLVWSTGVGPSPFIHSLDLPKSPGGRIGIDEWLRVPSVQDIFSIGDCSGFVESTGKPTLPALAQ
;
A
#
# COMPACT_ATOMS: atom_id res chain seq x y z
N ALA A 1 -4.29 11.93 -4.62
CA ALA A 1 -5.56 11.21 -4.83
C ALA A 1 -6.68 12.05 -4.21
N ASN A 2 -7.72 12.39 -4.98
CA ASN A 2 -8.79 13.30 -4.52
C ASN A 2 -9.98 12.56 -3.87
N GLU A 3 -9.97 11.24 -3.86
CA GLU A 3 -11.08 10.41 -3.40
C GLU A 3 -10.58 9.19 -2.61
N ILE A 4 -11.42 8.69 -1.68
CA ILE A 4 -11.16 7.44 -0.96
C ILE A 4 -11.47 6.26 -1.88
N LEU A 5 -10.84 5.10 -1.65
CA LEU A 5 -11.16 3.85 -2.35
C LEU A 5 -11.06 3.97 -3.88
N SER A 6 -9.99 4.61 -4.39
CA SER A 6 -9.80 4.92 -5.83
C SER A 6 -9.78 3.71 -6.77
N SER A 7 -9.62 2.50 -6.23
CA SER A 7 -9.69 1.24 -7.00
C SER A 7 -11.12 0.77 -7.28
N PHE A 8 -12.13 1.38 -6.66
CA PHE A 8 -13.55 1.05 -6.83
C PHE A 8 -14.25 2.07 -7.72
N ASP A 9 -15.41 1.71 -8.29
CA ASP A 9 -16.20 2.63 -9.12
C ASP A 9 -16.84 3.77 -8.31
N ASP A 10 -17.21 4.84 -9.02
CA ASP A 10 -17.72 6.08 -8.46
C ASP A 10 -18.94 5.87 -7.55
N ARG A 11 -19.82 4.92 -7.87
CA ARG A 11 -21.04 4.66 -7.08
C ARG A 11 -20.67 4.09 -5.72
N LEU A 12 -19.73 3.15 -5.66
CA LEU A 12 -19.24 2.58 -4.40
C LEU A 12 -18.49 3.61 -3.55
N ARG A 13 -17.70 4.49 -4.18
CA ARG A 13 -16.99 5.57 -3.47
C ARG A 13 -17.95 6.58 -2.83
N HIS A 14 -18.99 6.99 -3.54
CA HIS A 14 -20.04 7.85 -3.01
C HIS A 14 -20.83 7.17 -1.87
N TYR A 15 -21.19 5.90 -2.05
CA TYR A 15 -21.87 5.13 -1.01
C TYR A 15 -21.05 5.08 0.29
N ALA A 16 -19.76 4.73 0.20
CA ALA A 16 -18.87 4.65 1.36
C ALA A 16 -18.70 6.01 2.05
N THR A 17 -18.48 7.08 1.29
CA THR A 17 -18.36 8.46 1.81
C THR A 17 -19.60 8.87 2.59
N ASN A 18 -20.79 8.61 2.03
CA ASN A 18 -22.06 8.91 2.67
C ASN A 18 -22.26 8.09 3.95
N GLN A 19 -21.92 6.81 3.93
CA GLN A 19 -22.07 5.92 5.09
C GLN A 19 -21.14 6.30 6.24
N LEU A 20 -19.88 6.64 5.94
CA LEU A 20 -18.92 7.13 6.94
C LEU A 20 -19.39 8.43 7.58
N THR A 21 -19.82 9.39 6.74
CA THR A 21 -20.32 10.69 7.22
C THR A 21 -21.57 10.53 8.09
N LYS A 22 -22.53 9.67 7.69
CA LYS A 22 -23.72 9.34 8.49
C LYS A 22 -23.37 8.70 9.84
N SER A 23 -22.24 8.01 9.93
CA SER A 23 -21.75 7.39 11.16
C SER A 23 -20.92 8.35 12.04
N GLY A 24 -20.85 9.64 11.68
CA GLY A 24 -20.11 10.65 12.43
C GLY A 24 -18.62 10.71 12.11
N VAL A 25 -18.14 10.01 11.07
CA VAL A 25 -16.74 10.06 10.64
C VAL A 25 -16.48 11.38 9.91
N ARG A 26 -15.53 12.17 10.42
CA ARG A 26 -15.04 13.37 9.74
C ARG A 26 -13.93 13.00 8.75
N LEU A 27 -14.26 13.04 7.46
CA LEU A 27 -13.29 12.82 6.39
C LEU A 27 -12.48 14.08 6.15
N VAL A 28 -11.16 13.98 6.31
CA VAL A 28 -10.21 15.07 6.04
C VAL A 28 -9.31 14.64 4.89
N ARG A 29 -9.16 15.50 3.89
CA ARG A 29 -8.24 15.28 2.77
C ARG A 29 -6.96 16.05 3.04
N GLY A 30 -5.83 15.37 2.96
CA GLY A 30 -4.52 15.98 3.17
C GLY A 30 -3.42 14.93 3.06
N ILE A 31 -2.20 15.41 2.82
CA ILE A 31 -1.01 14.55 2.87
C ILE A 31 -0.39 14.76 4.24
N VAL A 32 -0.25 13.68 5.01
CA VAL A 32 0.47 13.73 6.28
C VAL A 32 1.94 13.99 5.99
N LYS A 33 2.46 15.09 6.52
CA LYS A 33 3.86 15.49 6.43
C LYS A 33 4.67 14.96 7.62
N ASP A 34 4.09 15.02 8.82
CA ASP A 34 4.76 14.58 10.04
C ASP A 34 3.75 14.04 11.08
N VAL A 35 4.25 13.21 11.99
CA VAL A 35 3.49 12.58 13.08
C VAL A 35 4.21 12.86 14.40
N GLU A 36 3.55 13.61 15.28
CA GLU A 36 4.01 13.87 16.64
C GLU A 36 3.14 13.14 17.66
N GLU A 37 3.57 13.05 18.92
CA GLU A 37 2.91 12.27 19.98
C GLU A 37 1.38 12.49 20.08
N LYS A 38 0.90 13.71 19.83
CA LYS A 38 -0.52 14.10 20.05
C LYS A 38 -1.19 14.74 18.83
N LYS A 39 -0.50 14.81 17.69
CA LYS A 39 -1.02 15.44 16.47
C LYS A 39 -0.34 14.92 15.21
N ILE A 40 -1.03 15.01 14.09
CA ILE A 40 -0.42 14.95 12.76
C ILE A 40 -0.29 16.36 12.20
N ILE A 41 0.75 16.57 11.39
CA ILE A 41 0.97 17.81 10.63
C ILE A 41 0.73 17.49 9.16
N LEU A 42 -0.18 18.20 8.51
CA LEU A 42 -0.43 18.08 7.07
C LEU A 42 0.59 18.91 6.28
N ASN A 43 0.73 18.60 5.00
CA ASN A 43 1.66 19.30 4.10
C ASN A 43 1.35 20.79 3.91
N ASP A 44 0.11 21.21 4.14
CA ASP A 44 -0.32 22.62 4.15
C ASP A 44 -0.08 23.34 5.49
N GLY A 45 0.49 22.65 6.49
CA GLY A 45 0.74 23.18 7.83
C GLY A 45 -0.42 22.99 8.81
N THR A 46 -1.56 22.42 8.40
CA THR A 46 -2.68 22.12 9.29
C THR A 46 -2.27 21.09 10.34
N GLU A 47 -2.58 21.37 11.60
CA GLU A 47 -2.38 20.43 12.70
C GLU A 47 -3.70 19.74 13.07
N VAL A 48 -3.68 18.41 13.18
CA VAL A 48 -4.87 17.64 13.58
C VAL A 48 -4.55 16.84 14.85
N PRO A 49 -5.14 17.20 16.00
CA PRO A 49 -4.90 16.49 17.25
C PRO A 49 -5.56 15.11 17.27
N TYR A 50 -4.95 14.15 17.96
CA TYR A 50 -5.51 12.81 18.13
C TYR A 50 -5.19 12.21 19.51
N GLY A 51 -5.99 11.24 19.95
CA GLY A 51 -5.69 10.37 21.10
C GLY A 51 -5.18 8.98 20.71
N LEU A 52 -5.53 8.51 19.51
CA LEU A 52 -5.03 7.28 18.90
C LEU A 52 -4.82 7.51 17.40
N LEU A 53 -3.65 7.14 16.90
CA LEU A 53 -3.35 7.12 15.48
C LEU A 53 -3.33 5.69 14.97
N VAL A 54 -4.21 5.37 14.03
CA VAL A 54 -4.20 4.11 13.27
C VAL A 54 -3.68 4.41 11.88
N TRP A 55 -2.63 3.71 11.46
CA TRP A 55 -1.89 4.01 10.23
C TRP A 55 -2.08 2.94 9.15
N SER A 56 -2.61 3.33 8.00
CA SER A 56 -2.94 2.42 6.88
C SER A 56 -2.53 2.97 5.51
N THR A 57 -1.37 3.64 5.42
CA THR A 57 -0.90 4.28 4.16
C THR A 57 -0.15 3.35 3.20
N GLY A 58 -0.41 2.04 3.28
CA GLY A 58 0.25 1.02 2.47
C GLY A 58 1.41 0.32 3.17
N VAL A 59 1.74 -0.86 2.67
CA VAL A 59 2.82 -1.73 3.17
C VAL A 59 3.95 -1.79 2.16
N GLY A 60 5.18 -1.76 2.67
CA GLY A 60 6.40 -2.00 1.89
C GLY A 60 6.98 -3.40 2.16
N PRO A 61 7.99 -3.83 1.38
CA PRO A 61 8.73 -5.05 1.67
C PRO A 61 9.37 -5.02 3.07
N SER A 62 9.43 -6.16 3.73
CA SER A 62 10.08 -6.24 5.05
C SER A 62 11.61 -6.11 4.93
N PRO A 63 12.33 -5.70 6.00
CA PRO A 63 13.78 -5.63 5.99
C PRO A 63 14.47 -6.94 5.56
N PHE A 64 13.87 -8.08 5.92
CA PHE A 64 14.35 -9.39 5.48
C PHE A 64 14.33 -9.52 3.96
N ILE A 65 13.22 -9.13 3.30
CA ILE A 65 13.11 -9.17 1.84
C ILE A 65 14.18 -8.28 1.19
N HIS A 66 14.45 -7.11 1.76
CA HIS A 66 15.52 -6.23 1.28
C HIS A 66 16.92 -6.82 1.43
N SER A 67 17.16 -7.62 2.49
CA SER A 67 18.48 -8.20 2.76
C SER A 67 18.86 -9.37 1.84
N LEU A 68 17.89 -9.99 1.18
CA LEU A 68 18.15 -11.12 0.29
C LEU A 68 18.72 -10.66 -1.06
N ASP A 69 19.85 -11.24 -1.46
CA ASP A 69 20.44 -11.07 -2.79
C ASP A 69 19.69 -11.92 -3.84
N LEU A 70 18.44 -11.51 -4.08
CA LEU A 70 17.54 -12.09 -5.07
C LEU A 70 17.00 -10.98 -5.96
N PRO A 71 16.66 -11.27 -7.23
CA PRO A 71 15.98 -10.32 -8.12
C PRO A 71 14.80 -9.64 -7.43
N LYS A 72 14.63 -8.33 -7.63
CA LYS A 72 13.51 -7.57 -7.09
C LYS A 72 12.58 -7.10 -8.20
N SER A 73 11.27 -7.11 -7.93
CA SER A 73 10.29 -6.45 -8.79
C SER A 73 10.28 -4.94 -8.55
N PRO A 74 9.62 -4.16 -9.43
CA PRO A 74 9.20 -2.81 -9.08
C PRO A 74 8.46 -2.80 -7.73
N GLY A 75 8.81 -1.88 -6.84
CA GLY A 75 8.29 -1.82 -5.47
C GLY A 75 9.05 -2.70 -4.45
N GLY A 76 10.14 -3.37 -4.84
CA GLY A 76 11.10 -3.99 -3.91
C GLY A 76 10.73 -5.37 -3.37
N ARG A 77 9.69 -6.02 -3.92
CA ARG A 77 9.31 -7.41 -3.61
C ARG A 77 10.27 -8.39 -4.29
N ILE A 78 10.24 -9.67 -3.90
CA ILE A 78 10.97 -10.74 -4.59
C ILE A 78 10.41 -10.87 -6.01
N GLY A 79 11.30 -10.75 -7.00
CA GLY A 79 10.99 -10.88 -8.41
C GLY A 79 10.68 -12.32 -8.77
N ILE A 80 9.51 -12.55 -9.38
CA ILE A 80 9.06 -13.88 -9.82
C ILE A 80 8.67 -13.91 -11.30
N ASP A 81 8.75 -15.09 -11.89
CA ASP A 81 8.15 -15.40 -13.20
C ASP A 81 6.69 -15.85 -13.07
N GLU A 82 6.05 -16.22 -14.18
CA GLU A 82 4.66 -16.66 -14.21
C GLU A 82 4.38 -18.00 -13.49
N TRP A 83 5.43 -18.71 -13.09
CA TRP A 83 5.39 -19.96 -12.34
C TRP A 83 5.74 -19.75 -10.86
N LEU A 84 5.80 -18.48 -10.40
CA LEU A 84 6.15 -18.07 -9.04
C LEU A 84 7.60 -18.40 -8.65
N ARG A 85 8.45 -18.69 -9.64
CA ARG A 85 9.87 -19.00 -9.42
C ARG A 85 10.69 -17.74 -9.38
N VAL A 86 11.73 -17.74 -8.57
CA VAL A 86 12.74 -16.68 -8.59
C VAL A 86 13.65 -16.90 -9.81
N PRO A 87 13.73 -15.95 -10.76
CA PRO A 87 14.58 -16.11 -11.94
C PRO A 87 16.04 -16.34 -11.55
N SER A 88 16.73 -17.18 -12.31
CA SER A 88 18.16 -17.49 -12.14
C SER A 88 18.56 -18.18 -10.83
N VAL A 89 17.60 -18.69 -10.04
CA VAL A 89 17.87 -19.52 -8.85
C VAL A 89 17.02 -20.78 -8.88
N GLN A 90 17.66 -21.95 -8.74
CA GLN A 90 16.96 -23.24 -8.75
C GLN A 90 16.20 -23.47 -7.45
N ASP A 91 15.04 -24.11 -7.54
CA ASP A 91 14.22 -24.56 -6.40
C ASP A 91 13.77 -23.47 -5.41
N ILE A 92 13.78 -22.19 -5.82
CA ILE A 92 13.25 -21.08 -5.03
C ILE A 92 11.98 -20.52 -5.66
N PHE A 93 10.95 -20.41 -4.82
CA PHE A 93 9.66 -19.84 -5.14
C PHE A 93 9.31 -18.73 -4.15
N SER A 94 8.52 -17.76 -4.59
CA SER A 94 7.97 -16.71 -3.73
C SER A 94 6.48 -16.54 -4.01
N ILE A 95 5.69 -16.41 -2.95
CA ILE A 95 4.23 -16.26 -3.02
C ILE A 95 3.73 -15.17 -2.06
N GLY A 96 2.53 -14.64 -2.32
CA GLY A 96 1.88 -13.64 -1.46
C GLY A 96 2.49 -12.24 -1.58
N ASP A 97 2.32 -11.41 -0.55
CA ASP A 97 2.64 -9.98 -0.57
C ASP A 97 4.14 -9.66 -0.73
N CYS A 98 5.01 -10.64 -0.50
CA CYS A 98 6.44 -10.51 -0.71
C CYS A 98 6.89 -10.74 -2.16
N SER A 99 5.95 -11.06 -3.07
CA SER A 99 6.23 -11.41 -4.47
C SER A 99 5.74 -10.35 -5.45
N GLY A 100 6.48 -10.12 -6.52
CA GLY A 100 6.06 -9.28 -7.63
C GLY A 100 6.63 -9.78 -8.95
N PHE A 101 5.86 -9.67 -10.04
CA PHE A 101 6.35 -10.03 -11.36
C PHE A 101 7.49 -9.11 -11.79
N VAL A 102 8.52 -9.71 -12.39
CA VAL A 102 9.57 -8.96 -13.08
C VAL A 102 9.03 -8.36 -14.38
N GLU A 103 9.50 -7.16 -14.74
CA GLU A 103 9.04 -6.39 -15.91
C GLU A 103 9.15 -7.17 -17.22
N SER A 104 10.11 -8.11 -17.31
CA SER A 104 10.31 -8.97 -18.47
C SER A 104 9.12 -9.88 -18.80
N THR A 105 8.16 -10.05 -17.88
CA THR A 105 6.93 -10.80 -18.14
C THR A 105 5.87 -10.00 -18.89
N GLY A 106 5.99 -8.67 -18.97
CA GLY A 106 4.97 -7.79 -19.53
C GLY A 106 3.63 -7.79 -18.77
N LYS A 107 3.56 -8.50 -17.63
CA LYS A 107 2.37 -8.56 -16.78
C LYS A 107 2.44 -7.45 -15.72
N PRO A 108 1.32 -6.78 -15.41
CA PRO A 108 1.30 -5.78 -14.35
C PRO A 108 1.71 -6.41 -13.02
N THR A 109 2.43 -5.65 -12.20
CA THR A 109 2.74 -6.07 -10.82
C THR A 109 1.45 -6.40 -10.10
N LEU A 110 1.39 -7.56 -9.44
CA LEU A 110 0.24 -7.93 -8.63
C LEU A 110 0.03 -6.87 -7.54
N PRO A 111 -1.20 -6.37 -7.35
CA PRO A 111 -1.47 -5.51 -6.21
C PRO A 111 -1.19 -6.29 -4.93
N ALA A 112 -0.56 -5.66 -3.94
CA ALA A 112 -0.57 -6.21 -2.59
C ALA A 112 -2.02 -6.19 -2.11
N LEU A 113 -2.63 -7.37 -2.04
CA LEU A 113 -3.95 -7.53 -1.48
C LEU A 113 -3.74 -7.82 -0.01
N ALA A 114 -3.74 -6.76 0.80
CA ALA A 114 -3.87 -6.92 2.24
C ALA A 114 -5.17 -7.72 2.49
N GLN A 115 -5.03 -8.92 3.05
CA GLN A 115 -6.14 -9.69 3.60
C GLN A 115 -6.34 -9.33 5.06
#